data_AF-A0AAN1Y618-F1
#
_entry.id   AF-A0AAN1Y618-F1
#
_cell.length_a   1.000
_cell.length_b   1.000
_cell.length_c   1.000
_cell.angle_alpha   90.00
_cell.angle_beta   90.00
_cell.angle_gamma   90.00
#
_symmetry.space_group_name_H-M   'P 1'
#
loop_
_entity.id
_entity.type
_entity.pdbx_description
1 polymer ?
#
loop_
_entity_poly.entity_id
_entity_poly.type
_entity_poly.pdbx_seq_one_letter_code
_entity_poly.pdbx_strand_id
1 'polypeptide(L)' 'MVRDGEVVNPQSADERVQGVRQFIEMMGAEPRLTATALQTVGTKGWDGFTLAWVNA' A
#
# COMPACT_ATOMS: atom_id res chain seq x y z
N MET A 1 1.86 -3.96 -10.02
CA MET A 1 2.49 -2.63 -9.98
C MET A 1 1.70 -1.80 -8.99
N VAL A 2 2.32 -1.28 -7.92
CA VAL A 2 1.74 -0.26 -7.02
C VAL A 2 1.83 1.06 -7.79
N ARG A 3 1.07 1.07 -8.88
CA ARG A 3 0.70 2.19 -9.75
C ARG A 3 1.83 3.18 -10.01
N ASP A 4 3.05 2.69 -10.29
CA ASP A 4 4.22 3.53 -10.59
C ASP A 4 4.50 4.63 -9.54
N GLY A 5 4.17 4.37 -8.26
CA GLY A 5 4.35 5.35 -7.20
C GLY A 5 3.20 6.37 -7.06
N GLU A 6 2.16 6.33 -7.89
CA GLU A 6 0.98 7.22 -7.78
C GLU A 6 0.26 7.11 -6.43
N VAL A 7 0.52 6.06 -5.64
CA VAL A 7 0.01 5.95 -4.26
C VAL A 7 0.41 7.15 -3.38
N VAL A 8 1.50 7.87 -3.71
CA VAL A 8 1.88 9.09 -2.98
C VAL A 8 1.10 10.34 -3.41
N ASN A 9 0.38 10.30 -4.53
CA ASN A 9 -0.39 11.42 -5.07
C ASN A 9 -1.77 11.54 -4.37
N PRO A 10 -1.98 12.55 -3.51
CA PRO A 10 -3.23 12.71 -2.78
C PRO A 10 -4.40 13.17 -3.66
N GLN A 11 -4.13 13.65 -4.88
CA GLN A 11 -5.13 14.16 -5.82
C GLN A 11 -5.39 13.20 -6.99
N SER A 12 -4.91 11.96 -6.90
CA SER A 12 -5.13 10.96 -7.94
C SER A 12 -6.62 10.71 -8.14
N ALA A 13 -7.10 10.86 -9.38
CA ALA A 13 -8.49 10.53 -9.75
C ALA A 13 -8.69 9.04 -10.03
N ASP A 14 -7.63 8.24 -10.03
CA ASP A 14 -7.71 6.79 -10.24
C ASP A 14 -8.25 6.11 -8.98
N GLU A 15 -9.44 5.53 -9.06
CA GLU A 15 -10.12 4.89 -7.92
C GLU A 15 -9.28 3.74 -7.35
N ARG A 16 -8.43 3.11 -8.15
CA ARG A 16 -7.52 2.03 -7.70
C ARG A 16 -6.41 2.59 -6.82
N VAL A 17 -5.91 3.80 -7.14
CA VAL A 17 -4.90 4.49 -6.31
C VAL A 17 -5.54 4.92 -4.99
N GLN A 18 -6.73 5.52 -5.06
CA GLN A 18 -7.49 5.94 -3.88
C GLN A 18 -7.76 4.74 -2.94
N GLY A 19 -8.20 3.61 -3.48
CA GLY A 19 -8.46 2.40 -2.71
C GLY A 19 -7.20 1.83 -2.03
N VAL A 20 -6.05 1.82 -2.72
CA VAL A 20 -4.79 1.37 -2.13
C VAL A 20 -4.33 2.31 -1.01
N ARG A 21 -4.49 3.63 -1.18
CA ARG A 21 -4.18 4.61 -0.13
C ARG A 21 -5.04 4.40 1.11
N GLN A 22 -6.36 4.30 0.93
CA GLN A 22 -7.31 4.04 2.01
C GLN A 22 -7.00 2.72 2.73
N PHE A 23 -6.65 1.67 1.99
CA PHE A 23 -6.26 0.39 2.56
C PHE A 23 -4.99 0.48 3.42
N ILE A 24 -3.95 1.18 2.95
CA ILE A 24 -2.70 1.37 3.71
C ILE A 24 -2.95 2.23 4.96
N GLU A 25 -3.71 3.32 4.81
CA GLU A 25 -4.10 4.19 5.93
C GLU A 25 -4.89 3.42 7.00
N MET A 26 -5.87 2.60 6.58
CA MET A 26 -6.64 1.73 7.47
C MET A 26 -5.73 0.72 8.19
N MET A 27 -4.83 0.06 7.46
CA MET A 27 -3.91 -0.92 8.03
C MET A 27 -2.96 -0.30 9.07
N GLY A 28 -2.47 0.92 8.82
CA GLY A 28 -1.61 1.65 9.75
C GLY A 28 -2.33 2.18 11.00
N ALA A 29 -3.65 2.38 10.92
CA ALA A 29 -4.47 2.85 12.03
C ALA A 29 -5.13 1.71 12.85
N GLU A 30 -5.06 0.45 12.40
CA GLU A 30 -5.69 -0.69 13.07
C GLU A 30 -4.80 -1.23 14.19
N PRO A 31 -5.16 -1.06 15.49
CA PRO A 31 -4.32 -1.46 16.62
C PRO A 31 -4.10 -2.97 16.74
N ARG A 32 -4.95 -3.79 16.13
CA ARG A 32 -4.77 -5.25 16.09
C ARG A 32 -3.73 -5.71 15.08
N LEU A 33 -3.20 -4.82 14.24
CA LEU A 33 -2.21 -5.15 13.22
C LEU A 33 -0.86 -4.54 13.54
N THR A 34 0.20 -5.33 13.37
CA THR A 34 1.55 -4.83 13.18
C THR A 34 1.90 -5.01 11.71
N ALA A 35 2.03 -3.92 10.96
CA ALA A 35 2.16 -3.96 9.50
C ALA A 35 3.43 -3.29 8.98
N THR A 36 3.88 -3.74 7.81
CA THR A 36 4.95 -3.12 7.03
C THR A 36 4.65 -3.23 5.53
N ALA A 37 5.42 -2.52 4.71
CA ALA A 37 5.36 -2.60 3.26
C ALA A 37 6.76 -2.65 2.66
N LEU A 38 6.93 -3.44 1.59
CA LEU A 38 8.18 -3.54 0.85
C LEU A 38 7.94 -3.15 -0.60
N GLN A 39 8.73 -2.19 -1.08
CA GLN A 39 8.80 -1.88 -2.51
C GLN A 39 9.68 -2.91 -3.21
N THR A 40 9.34 -3.24 -4.45
CA THR A 40 10.04 -4.24 -5.26
C THR A 40 10.31 -3.70 -6.66
N VAL A 41 11.45 -4.09 -7.24
CA VAL A 41 11.80 -3.84 -8.63
C VAL A 41 12.22 -5.15 -9.28
N GLY A 42 12.06 -5.28 -10.59
CA GLY A 42 12.50 -6.46 -11.33
C GLY A 42 11.89 -6.54 -12.72
N THR A 43 11.81 -7.75 -13.28
CA THR A 43 11.27 -7.98 -14.63
C THR A 43 9.80 -7.58 -14.81
N LYS A 44 9.08 -7.34 -13.69
CA LYS A 44 7.69 -6.87 -13.67
C LYS A 44 7.55 -5.35 -13.43
N GLY A 45 8.66 -4.61 -13.42
CA GLY A 45 8.67 -3.17 -13.14
C GLY A 45 8.73 -2.85 -11.64
N TRP A 46 8.33 -1.63 -11.27
CA TRP A 46 8.33 -1.13 -9.90
C TRP A 46 6.96 -1.34 -9.22
N ASP A 47 6.97 -2.01 -8.08
CA ASP A 47 5.77 -2.48 -7.38
C ASP A 47 5.98 -2.46 -5.86
N GLY A 48 5.04 -3.01 -5.11
CA GLY A 48 5.20 -3.29 -3.69
C GLY A 48 4.10 -4.18 -3.13
N PHE A 49 4.30 -4.68 -1.93
CA PHE A 49 3.28 -5.42 -1.18
C PHE A 49 3.31 -5.05 0.30
N THR A 50 2.16 -5.19 0.97
CA THR A 50 2.03 -5.04 2.43
C THR A 50 2.08 -6.41 3.10
N LEU A 51 2.59 -6.44 4.33
CA LEU A 51 2.58 -7.60 5.20
C LEU A 51 2.11 -7.17 6.58
N ALA A 52 1.12 -7.87 7.14
CA ALA A 52 0.57 -7.57 8.44
C ALA A 52 0.54 -8.83 9.32
N TRP A 53 0.96 -8.66 10.57
CA TRP A 53 0.80 -9.63 11.65
C TRP A 53 -0.41 -9.24 12.49
N VAL A 54 -1.25 -10.22 12.83
CA VAL A 54 -2.38 -10.01 13.76
C VAL A 54 -1.88 -10.19 15.20
N ASN A 55 -1.96 -9.13 15.99
CA ASN A 55 -1.55 -9.12 17.39
C ASN A 55 -2.42 -10.08 18.21
N ALA A 56 -1.82 -10.74 19.21
CA ALA A 56 -2.48 -11.70 20.09
C ALA A 56 -3.37 -11.02 21.15
#